data_AF-A0A8F2B080-F1
#
_entry.id   AF-A0A8F2B080-F1
#
_cell.length_a   1.000
_cell.length_b   1.000
_cell.length_c   1.000
_cell.angle_alpha   90.00
_cell.angle_beta   90.00
_cell.angle_gamma   90.00
#
_symmetry.space_group_name_H-M   'P 1'
#
loop_
_entity.id
_entity.type
_entity.pdbx_description
1 polymer ?
#
loop_
_entity_poly.entity_id
_entity_poly.type
_entity_poly.pdbx_seq_one_letter_code
_entity_poly.pdbx_strand_id
1 'polypeptide(L)'
;MGNLSSVDTSDKHVKDMIASLLSVDKLRAKDVLIEASKAYQPIEIVERIIVPSLEQIGEGWITDTVSLSQVYMSGKICSEILDDVIL
;
A
#
# COMPACT_ATOMS: atom_id res chain seq x y z
N MET A 1 -27.74 12.11 7.90
CA MET A 1 -27.10 11.42 6.77
C MET A 1 -25.64 11.22 7.11
N GLY A 2 -25.25 10.04 7.57
CA GLY A 2 -23.85 9.71 7.84
C GLY A 2 -23.10 9.51 6.52
N ASN A 3 -21.93 10.12 6.40
CA ASN A 3 -21.19 10.21 5.15
C ASN A 3 -20.57 8.84 4.77
N LEU A 4 -21.07 8.23 3.70
CA LEU A 4 -20.63 6.93 3.16
C LEU A 4 -19.39 7.02 2.25
N SER A 5 -18.68 8.16 2.21
CA SER A 5 -17.68 8.45 1.17
C SER A 5 -16.21 8.35 1.57
N SER A 6 -15.87 7.97 2.81
CA SER A 6 -14.47 7.93 3.29
C SER A 6 -13.92 6.54 3.61
N VAL A 7 -14.78 5.52 3.70
CA VAL A 7 -14.40 4.14 4.05
C VAL A 7 -14.08 3.28 2.82
N ASP A 8 -14.71 3.59 1.67
CA ASP A 8 -14.59 2.78 0.44
C ASP A 8 -13.27 3.03 -0.34
N THR A 9 -12.73 4.25 -0.25
CA THR A 9 -11.54 4.65 -1.03
C THR A 9 -10.24 4.09 -0.46
N SER A 10 -10.11 3.99 0.87
CA SER A 10 -8.92 3.41 1.51
C SER A 10 -8.81 1.92 1.23
N ASP A 11 -9.92 1.19 1.26
CA ASP A 11 -9.96 -0.25 1.00
C ASP A 11 -9.51 -0.58 -0.43
N LYS A 12 -9.87 0.28 -1.39
CA LYS A 12 -9.39 0.17 -2.76
C LYS A 12 -7.87 0.39 -2.85
N HIS A 13 -7.35 1.49 -2.29
CA HIS A 13 -5.93 1.79 -2.35
C HIS A 13 -5.07 0.70 -1.70
N VAL A 14 -5.54 0.11 -0.59
CA VAL A 14 -4.85 -1.03 0.06
C VAL A 14 -4.78 -2.24 -0.88
N LYS A 15 -5.89 -2.63 -1.51
CA LYS A 15 -5.90 -3.76 -2.47
C LYS A 15 -5.01 -3.50 -3.68
N ASP A 16 -5.08 -2.31 -4.25
CA ASP A 16 -4.26 -1.91 -5.38
C ASP A 16 -2.77 -1.88 -5.01
N MET A 17 -2.44 -1.41 -3.80
CA MET A 17 -1.09 -1.40 -3.26
C MET A 17 -0.55 -2.82 -3.08
N ILE A 18 -1.30 -3.71 -2.42
CA ILE A 18 -0.91 -5.13 -2.23
C ILE A 18 -0.65 -5.80 -3.58
N ALA A 19 -1.58 -5.65 -4.54
CA ALA A 19 -1.42 -6.24 -5.86
C ALA A 19 -0.14 -5.76 -6.56
N SER A 20 0.13 -4.44 -6.50
CA SER A 20 1.32 -3.84 -7.10
C SER A 20 2.61 -4.32 -6.44
N LEU A 21 2.63 -4.42 -5.11
CA LEU A 21 3.81 -4.90 -4.37
C LEU A 21 4.09 -6.39 -4.64
N LEU A 22 3.06 -7.24 -4.65
CA LEU A 22 3.21 -8.67 -4.91
C LEU A 22 3.62 -8.98 -6.35
N SER A 23 3.29 -8.09 -7.30
CA SER A 23 3.76 -8.16 -8.69
C SER A 23 5.07 -7.41 -8.94
N VAL A 24 5.69 -6.83 -7.89
CA VAL A 24 6.94 -6.05 -7.97
C VAL A 24 6.82 -4.85 -8.93
N ASP A 25 5.61 -4.29 -9.07
CA ASP A 25 5.32 -3.16 -9.93
C ASP A 25 5.46 -1.84 -9.16
N LYS A 26 6.70 -1.33 -9.12
CA LYS A 26 7.04 -0.08 -8.43
C LYS A 26 6.30 1.14 -9.01
N LEU A 27 6.09 1.18 -10.33
CA LEU A 27 5.42 2.31 -10.97
C LEU A 27 3.96 2.37 -10.56
N ARG A 28 3.26 1.22 -10.59
CA ARG A 28 1.87 1.14 -10.15
C ARG A 28 1.72 1.43 -8.65
N ALA A 29 2.65 0.93 -7.82
CA ALA A 29 2.66 1.27 -6.39
C ALA A 29 2.81 2.79 -6.16
N LYS A 30 3.67 3.46 -6.94
CA LYS A 30 3.83 4.91 -6.90
C LYS A 30 2.55 5.65 -7.31
N ASP A 31 1.89 5.20 -8.38
CA ASP A 31 0.62 5.78 -8.83
C ASP A 31 -0.47 5.67 -7.75
N VAL A 32 -0.55 4.55 -7.02
CA VAL A 32 -1.48 4.39 -5.89
C VAL A 32 -1.24 5.46 -4.82
N LEU A 33 0.02 5.76 -4.48
CA LEU A 33 0.34 6.80 -3.49
C LEU A 33 0.04 8.21 -4.01
N ILE A 34 0.29 8.48 -5.30
CA ILE A 34 -0.05 9.76 -5.94
C ILE A 34 -1.57 9.99 -5.97
N GLU A 35 -2.36 8.95 -6.24
CA GLU A 35 -3.82 9.06 -6.18
C GLU A 35 -4.30 9.28 -4.74
N ALA A 36 -3.71 8.56 -3.76
CA ALA A 36 -4.04 8.72 -2.35
C ALA A 36 -3.69 10.11 -1.80
N SER A 37 -2.60 10.73 -2.26
CA SER A 37 -2.17 12.06 -1.80
C SER A 37 -3.13 13.19 -2.20
N LYS A 38 -4.05 12.94 -3.14
CA LYS A 38 -5.15 13.87 -3.45
C LYS A 38 -6.18 13.97 -2.32
N ALA A 39 -6.25 12.97 -1.44
CA ALA A 39 -7.26 12.86 -0.39
C ALA A 39 -6.68 12.83 1.03
N TYR A 40 -5.43 12.41 1.20
CA TYR A 40 -4.81 12.15 2.50
C TYR A 40 -3.48 12.88 2.65
N GLN A 41 -3.16 13.28 3.88
CA GLN A 41 -1.84 13.80 4.20
C GLN A 41 -0.77 12.69 4.20
N PRO A 42 0.52 13.03 4.02
CA PRO A 42 1.64 12.10 4.09
C PRO A 42 1.54 11.00 5.15
N ILE A 43 1.33 11.38 6.41
CA ILE A 43 1.24 10.43 7.52
C ILE A 43 0.01 9.53 7.44
N GLU A 44 -1.11 10.06 6.93
CA GLU A 44 -2.34 9.29 6.76
C GLU A 44 -2.21 8.26 5.63
N ILE A 45 -1.43 8.55 4.57
CA ILE A 45 -1.13 7.57 3.53
C ILE A 45 -0.36 6.39 4.11
N VAL A 46 0.62 6.67 4.98
CA VAL A 46 1.39 5.61 5.67
C VAL A 46 0.48 4.75 6.52
N GLU A 47 -0.32 5.36 7.40
CA GLU A 47 -1.18 4.65 8.35
C GLU A 47 -2.35 3.92 7.69
N ARG A 48 -2.93 4.49 6.62
CA ARG A 48 -4.15 3.94 5.99
C ARG A 48 -3.86 2.98 4.84
N ILE A 49 -2.68 3.06 4.23
CA ILE A 49 -2.37 2.32 2.99
C ILE A 49 -1.12 1.47 3.18
N ILE A 50 0.02 2.07 3.54
CA ILE A 50 1.29 1.33 3.61
C ILE A 50 1.26 0.27 4.70
N VAL A 51 0.92 0.66 5.94
CA VAL A 51 0.91 -0.27 7.08
C VAL A 51 -0.07 -1.43 6.85
N PRO A 52 -1.35 -1.20 6.50
CA PRO A 52 -2.30 -2.30 6.28
C PRO A 52 -1.93 -3.21 5.11
N SER A 53 -1.25 -2.68 4.08
CA SER A 53 -0.78 -3.48 2.94
C SER A 53 0.35 -4.41 3.35
N LEU A 54 1.34 -3.90 4.10
CA LEU A 54 2.47 -4.68 4.57
C LEU A 54 2.05 -5.73 5.61
N GLU A 55 1.10 -5.41 6.48
CA GLU A 55 0.52 -6.37 7.43
C GLU A 55 -0.17 -7.53 6.71
N GLN A 56 -1.00 -7.26 5.69
CA GLN A 56 -1.65 -8.31 4.90
C GLN A 56 -0.67 -9.17 4.12
N ILE A 57 0.40 -8.57 3.57
CA ILE A 57 1.47 -9.33 2.91
C ILE A 57 2.22 -10.22 3.92
N GLY A 58 2.47 -9.71 5.14
CA GLY A 58 3.08 -10.47 6.23
C GLY A 58 2.22 -11.65 6.69
N GLU A 59 0.91 -11.46 6.82
CA GLU A 59 -0.04 -12.55 7.07
C GLU A 59 -0.05 -13.57 5.92
N GLY A 60 0.08 -13.10 4.68
CA GLY A 60 0.24 -13.94 3.51
C GLY A 60 1.45 -14.88 3.59
N TRP A 61 2.55 -14.41 4.19
CA TRP A 61 3.73 -15.24 4.44
C TRP A 61 3.48 -16.30 5.52
N ILE A 62 2.80 -15.95 6.61
CA ILE A 62 2.44 -16.90 7.68
C ILE A 62 1.52 -18.01 7.15
N THR A 63 0.69 -17.69 6.15
CA THR A 63 -0.29 -18.60 5.55
C THR A 63 0.18 -19.31 4.28
N ASP A 64 1.48 -19.25 3.95
CA ASP A 64 2.08 -19.84 2.74
C ASP A 64 1.46 -19.35 1.40
N THR A 65 0.81 -18.18 1.38
CA THR A 65 0.21 -17.58 0.17
C THR A 65 1.11 -16.53 -0.50
N VAL A 66 2.14 -16.07 0.20
CA VAL A 66 3.14 -15.11 -0.26
C VAL A 66 4.54 -15.70 0.00
N SER A 67 5.50 -15.47 -0.89
CA SER A 67 6.89 -15.92 -0.68
C SER A 67 7.71 -14.94 0.16
N LEU A 68 8.79 -15.41 0.78
CA LEU A 68 9.75 -14.55 1.50
C LEU A 68 10.32 -13.44 0.60
N SER A 69 10.56 -13.74 -0.69
CA SER A 69 11.03 -12.73 -1.64
C SER A 69 10.00 -11.63 -1.87
N GLN A 70 8.70 -11.95 -1.89
CA GLN A 70 7.64 -10.95 -2.01
C GLN A 70 7.53 -10.07 -0.78
N VAL A 71 7.67 -10.61 0.45
CA VAL A 71 7.71 -9.82 1.69
C VAL A 71 8.90 -8.86 1.69
N TYR A 72 10.09 -9.34 1.29
CA TYR A 72 11.27 -8.49 1.20
C TYR A 72 11.09 -7.38 0.16
N MET A 73 10.62 -7.74 -1.04
CA MET A 73 10.44 -6.78 -2.14
C MET A 73 9.36 -5.75 -1.83
N SER A 74 8.29 -6.13 -1.12
CA SER A 74 7.24 -5.19 -0.73
C SER A 74 7.78 -4.10 0.20
N GLY A 75 8.58 -4.48 1.21
CA GLY A 75 9.24 -3.53 2.10
C GLY A 75 10.23 -2.63 1.34
N LYS A 76 11.05 -3.21 0.47
CA LYS A 76 12.03 -2.47 -0.34
C LYS A 76 11.37 -1.46 -1.26
N ILE A 77 10.33 -1.86 -2.01
CA ILE A 77 9.59 -0.95 -2.90
C ILE A 77 8.97 0.19 -2.11
N CYS A 78 8.30 -0.12 -0.99
CA CYS A 78 7.71 0.91 -0.12
C CYS A 78 8.75 1.95 0.32
N SER A 79 9.93 1.53 0.81
CA SER A 79 11.00 2.46 1.18
C SER A 79 11.43 3.33 0.00
N GLU A 80 11.62 2.75 -1.18
CA GLU A 80 12.06 3.49 -2.36
C GLU A 80 11.03 4.49 -2.90
N ILE A 81 9.72 4.25 -2.73
CA ILE A 81 8.68 5.16 -3.25
C ILE A 81 8.23 6.20 -2.21
N LEU A 82 8.39 5.92 -0.92
CA LEU A 82 8.10 6.89 0.16
C LEU A 82 9.01 8.12 0.05
N ASP A 83 10.29 7.89 -0.20
CA ASP A 83 11.29 8.94 -0.44
C ASP A 83 10.98 9.79 -1.69
N ASP A 84 10.24 9.23 -2.65
CA ASP A 84 9.94 9.86 -3.94
C ASP A 84 8.66 10.70 -3.93
N VAL A 85 7.70 10.40 -3.04
CA VAL A 85 6.31 10.89 -3.13
C VAL A 85 5.86 11.64 -1.88
N ILE A 86 6.37 11.26 -0.70
CA ILE A 86 5.80 11.66 0.59
C ILE A 86 6.78 12.49 1.42
N LEU A 87 8.08 12.25 1.24
CA LEU A 87 9.18 12.98 1.87
C LEU A 87 9.78 14.01 0.90
#